data_AF-A0AB39TRH5-F1
#
_entry.id   AF-A0AB39TRH5-F1
#
_cell.length_a   1.000
_cell.length_b   1.000
_cell.length_c   1.000
_cell.angle_alpha   90.00
_cell.angle_beta   90.00
_cell.angle_gamma   90.00
#
_symmetry.space_group_name_H-M   'P 1'
#
loop_
_entity.id
_entity.type
_entity.pdbx_description
1 polymer ?
#
loop_
_entity_poly.entity_id
_entity_poly.type
_entity_poly.pdbx_seq_one_letter_code
_entity_poly.pdbx_strand_id
1 'polypeptide(L)'
;MCTALPPVPSAEDVYLAERRLRVVRETVAALPGRCPQLIAALAEDPPPSYRELSERLAMPRGSIGPTRSRCLACLRRLLNAERYP
;
A
#
# COMPACT_ATOMS: atom_id res chain seq x y z
N MET A 1 11.97 37.39 5.43
CA MET A 1 10.59 36.93 5.18
C MET A 1 10.24 35.89 6.21
N CYS A 2 9.16 36.06 6.97
CA CYS A 2 8.72 35.05 7.94
C CYS A 2 7.87 34.01 7.21
N THR A 3 8.38 32.80 7.03
CA THR A 3 7.57 31.68 6.54
C THR A 3 6.77 31.12 7.73
N ALA A 4 5.47 30.92 7.54
CA ALA A 4 4.63 30.27 8.55
C ALA A 4 5.15 28.84 8.82
N LEU A 5 5.26 28.47 10.10
CA LEU A 5 5.60 27.11 10.50
C LEU A 5 4.51 26.15 9.97
N PRO A 6 4.85 24.95 9.45
CA PRO A 6 3.84 24.00 9.03
C PRO A 6 2.90 23.66 10.19
N PRO A 7 1.60 23.47 9.91
CA PRO A 7 0.65 23.11 10.94
C PRO A 7 1.04 21.77 11.57
N VAL A 8 1.08 21.74 12.90
CA VAL A 8 1.24 20.48 13.65
C VAL A 8 -0.11 19.75 13.61
N PRO A 9 -0.14 18.45 13.25
CA PRO A 9 -1.39 17.69 13.25
C PRO A 9 -1.97 17.61 14.66
N SER A 10 -3.29 17.69 14.77
CA SER A 10 -3.97 17.44 16.03
C SER A 10 -3.87 15.96 16.44
N ALA A 11 -4.22 15.66 17.69
CA ALA A 11 -4.31 14.27 18.15
C ALA A 11 -5.31 13.45 17.31
N GLU A 12 -6.41 14.07 16.87
CA GLU A 12 -7.39 13.43 16.01
C GLU A 12 -6.82 13.14 14.61
N ASP A 13 -6.05 14.06 14.03
CA ASP A 13 -5.40 13.85 12.74
C ASP A 13 -4.43 12.67 12.78
N VAL A 14 -3.61 12.58 13.83
CA VAL A 14 -2.66 11.48 14.04
C VAL A 14 -3.42 10.17 14.17
N TYR A 15 -4.45 10.13 15.02
CA TYR A 15 -5.27 8.93 15.23
C TYR A 15 -5.94 8.46 13.93
N LEU A 16 -6.52 9.37 13.15
CA LEU A 16 -7.15 9.03 11.88
C LEU A 16 -6.12 8.52 10.85
N ALA A 17 -4.92 9.08 10.82
CA ALA A 17 -3.84 8.60 9.95
C ALA A 17 -3.39 7.19 10.34
N GLU A 18 -3.15 6.92 11.62
CA GLU A 18 -2.78 5.60 12.13
C GLU A 18 -3.88 4.56 11.87
N ARG A 19 -5.14 4.93 12.11
CA ARG A 19 -6.28 4.05 11.84
C ARG A 19 -6.36 3.70 10.36
N ARG A 20 -6.23 4.70 9.46
CA ARG A 20 -6.23 4.46 8.00
C ARG A 20 -5.09 3.52 7.60
N LEU A 21 -3.89 3.74 8.14
CA LEU A 21 -2.73 2.90 7.86
C LEU A 21 -2.93 1.46 8.35
N ARG A 22 -3.50 1.29 9.56
CA ARG A 22 -3.82 -0.03 10.12
C ARG A 22 -4.78 -0.78 9.22
N VAL A 23 -5.91 -0.17 8.86
CA VAL A 23 -6.91 -0.77 7.95
C VAL A 23 -6.25 -1.20 6.64
N VAL A 24 -5.49 -0.30 5.99
CA VAL A 24 -4.79 -0.65 4.74
C VAL A 24 -3.82 -1.82 4.92
N ARG A 25 -3.05 -1.85 6.01
CA ARG A 25 -2.10 -2.95 6.29
C ARG A 25 -2.82 -4.29 6.51
N GLU A 26 -3.90 -4.28 7.28
CA GLU A 26 -4.73 -5.46 7.54
C GLU A 26 -5.37 -5.97 6.25
N THR A 27 -5.94 -5.09 5.42
CA THR A 27 -6.52 -5.49 4.13
C THR A 27 -5.47 -5.99 3.14
N VAL A 28 -4.26 -5.40 3.12
CA VAL A 28 -3.14 -5.91 2.30
C VAL A 28 -2.73 -7.32 2.73
N ALA A 29 -2.69 -7.58 4.04
CA ALA A 29 -2.39 -8.92 4.57
C ALA A 29 -3.45 -9.96 4.18
N ALA A 30 -4.71 -9.54 4.00
CA ALA A 30 -5.81 -10.40 3.57
C ALA A 30 -5.85 -10.68 2.05
N LEU A 31 -4.97 -10.08 1.24
CA LEU A 31 -4.95 -10.30 -0.21
C LEU A 31 -4.52 -11.74 -0.56
N PRO A 32 -5.10 -12.33 -1.63
CA PRO A 32 -4.77 -13.69 -2.02
C PRO A 32 -3.41 -13.82 -2.71
N GLY A 33 -2.79 -14.99 -2.54
CA GLY A 33 -1.57 -15.38 -3.25
C GLY A 33 -0.38 -14.46 -2.97
N ARG A 34 0.34 -14.05 -4.02
CA ARG A 34 1.55 -13.20 -3.92
C ARG A 34 1.26 -11.70 -3.80
N CYS A 35 -0.01 -11.30 -3.75
CA CYS A 35 -0.40 -9.90 -3.73
C CYS A 35 0.08 -9.12 -2.49
N PRO A 36 0.02 -9.67 -1.25
CA PRO A 36 0.54 -8.96 -0.07
C PRO A 36 2.00 -8.56 -0.24
N GLN A 37 2.84 -9.49 -0.71
CA GLN A 37 4.29 -9.28 -0.90
C GLN A 37 4.57 -8.22 -1.97
N LEU A 38 3.87 -8.27 -3.10
CA LEU A 38 4.04 -7.29 -4.17
C LEU A 38 3.59 -5.89 -3.74
N ILE A 39 2.44 -5.76 -3.07
CA ILE A 39 1.93 -4.47 -2.63
C ILE A 39 2.79 -3.88 -1.51
N ALA A 40 3.24 -4.69 -0.56
CA ALA A 40 4.16 -4.25 0.48
C ALA A 40 5.47 -3.73 -0.10
N ALA A 41 6.08 -4.47 -1.04
CA ALA A 41 7.33 -4.04 -1.67
C ALA A 41 7.16 -2.76 -2.50
N LEU A 42 6.02 -2.57 -3.16
CA LEU A 42 5.72 -1.33 -3.91
C LEU A 42 5.45 -0.12 -3.00
N ALA A 43 5.16 -0.34 -1.73
CA ALA A 43 4.90 0.71 -0.75
C ALA A 43 6.14 1.12 0.07
N GLU A 44 7.29 0.49 -0.19
CA GLU A 44 8.58 0.90 0.37
C GLU A 44 8.97 2.31 -0.10
N ASP A 45 9.68 3.04 0.76
CA ASP A 45 10.23 4.36 0.47
C ASP A 45 11.75 4.36 0.74
N PRO A 46 12.60 4.49 -0.30
CA PRO A 46 12.24 4.62 -1.71
C PRO A 46 11.69 3.29 -2.29
N PRO A 47 10.84 3.35 -3.34
CA PRO A 47 10.32 2.15 -3.96
C PRO A 47 11.43 1.38 -4.70
N PRO A 48 11.47 0.04 -4.62
CA PRO A 48 12.45 -0.77 -5.33
C PRO A 48 12.25 -0.68 -6.84
N SER A 49 13.34 -0.86 -7.58
CA SER A 49 13.29 -0.98 -9.03
C SER A 49 12.54 -2.24 -9.45
N TYR A 50 12.05 -2.27 -10.70
CA TYR A 50 11.38 -3.46 -11.26
C TYR A 50 12.32 -4.66 -11.35
N ARG A 51 13.64 -4.44 -11.42
CA ARG A 51 14.65 -5.51 -11.39
C ARG A 51 14.69 -6.13 -10.00
N GLU A 52 14.82 -5.32 -8.95
CA GLU A 52 14.85 -5.79 -7.57
C GLU A 52 13.54 -6.48 -7.18
N LEU A 53 12.39 -5.95 -7.60
CA LEU A 53 11.09 -6.62 -7.39
C LEU A 53 11.03 -7.99 -8.08
N SER A 54 11.53 -8.07 -9.31
CA SER A 54 11.56 -9.31 -10.09
C SER A 54 12.40 -10.38 -9.41
N GLU A 55 13.58 -10.00 -8.92
CA GLU A 55 14.51 -10.87 -8.18
C GLU A 55 13.90 -11.30 -6.83
N ARG A 56 13.47 -10.34 -6.00
CA ARG A 56 12.92 -10.60 -4.66
C ARG A 56 11.67 -11.47 -4.67
N LEU A 57 10.80 -11.29 -5.67
CA LEU A 57 9.51 -11.97 -5.76
C LEU A 57 9.50 -13.15 -6.73
N ALA A 58 10.67 -13.50 -7.29
CA ALA A 58 10.84 -14.54 -8.31
C ALA A 58 9.79 -14.44 -9.44
N MET A 59 9.52 -13.21 -9.90
CA MET A 59 8.49 -12.93 -10.91
C MET A 59 9.11 -12.31 -12.16
N PRO A 60 8.67 -12.66 -13.38
CA PRO A 60 9.17 -12.01 -14.59
C PRO A 60 8.89 -10.50 -14.54
N ARG A 61 9.87 -9.66 -14.92
CA ARG A 61 9.70 -8.20 -15.01
C ARG A 61 8.44 -7.79 -15.79
N GLY A 62 8.17 -8.45 -16.91
CA GLY A 62 6.96 -8.20 -17.73
C GLY A 62 5.63 -8.58 -17.05
N SER A 63 5.66 -9.39 -16.00
CA SER A 63 4.47 -9.80 -15.24
C SER A 63 4.12 -8.85 -14.09
N ILE A 64 5.03 -7.92 -13.73
CA ILE A 64 4.86 -6.98 -12.60
C ILE A 64 3.65 -6.09 -12.83
N GLY A 65 3.54 -5.46 -13.99
CA GLY A 65 2.41 -4.57 -14.34
C GLY A 65 1.04 -5.27 -14.24
N PRO A 66 0.81 -6.37 -14.98
CA PRO A 66 -0.44 -7.11 -14.91
C PRO A 66 -0.75 -7.65 -13.52
N THR A 67 0.25 -8.13 -12.78
CA THR A 67 0.05 -8.63 -11.40
C THR A 67 -0.34 -7.48 -10.47
N ARG A 68 0.36 -6.33 -10.54
CA ARG A 68 0.04 -5.13 -9.76
C ARG A 68 -1.39 -4.68 -9.99
N SER A 69 -1.83 -4.62 -11.25
CA SER A 69 -3.20 -4.24 -11.59
C SER A 69 -4.24 -5.15 -10.93
N ARG A 70 -4.06 -6.48 -11.04
CA ARG A 70 -4.95 -7.47 -10.39
C ARG A 70 -4.95 -7.35 -8.87
N CYS A 71 -3.78 -7.21 -8.25
CA CYS A 71 -3.66 -7.08 -6.80
C CYS A 71 -4.33 -5.81 -6.28
N LEU A 72 -4.15 -4.66 -6.95
CA LEU A 72 -4.81 -3.40 -6.59
C LEU A 72 -6.32 -3.46 -6.81
N ALA A 73 -6.80 -4.17 -7.85
CA ALA A 73 -8.22 -4.38 -8.05
C ALA A 73 -8.84 -5.21 -6.91
N CYS A 74 -8.16 -6.26 -6.44
CA CYS A 74 -8.58 -7.04 -5.28
C CYS A 74 -8.57 -6.20 -4.00
N LEU A 75 -7.51 -5.43 -3.76
CA LEU A 75 -7.41 -4.54 -2.60
C LEU A 75 -8.55 -3.52 -2.54
N ARG A 76 -8.87 -2.90 -3.67
CA ARG A 76 -10.02 -1.98 -3.74
C ARG A 76 -11.34 -2.66 -3.40
N ARG A 77 -11.55 -3.91 -3.85
CA ARG A 77 -12.77 -4.66 -3.52
C ARG A 77 -12.87 -4.94 -2.02
N LEU A 78 -11.79 -5.40 -1.39
CA LEU A 78 -11.75 -5.69 0.03
C LEU A 78 -11.97 -4.42 0.87
N LEU A 79 -11.27 -3.32 0.54
CA LEU A 79 -11.44 -2.04 1.24
C LEU A 79 -12.87 -1.49 1.14
N ASN A 80 -13.53 -1.69 -0.01
CA ASN A 80 -14.93 -1.26 -0.18
C ASN A 80 -15.92 -2.19 0.54
N ALA A 81 -15.58 -3.47 0.71
CA ALA A 81 -16.40 -4.41 1.47
C ALA A 81 -16.30 -4.16 2.98
N GLU A 82 -15.12 -3.82 3.51
CA GLU A 82 -14.95 -3.42 4.92
C GLU A 82 -15.59 -2.06 5.25
N ARG A 83 -15.78 -1.20 4.25
CA ARG A 83 -16.37 0.14 4.43
C ARG A 83 -17.88 0.11 4.72
N TYR A 84 -18.49 -1.07 4.75
CA TYR A 84 -19.90 -1.27 5.13
C TYR A 84 -20.13 -2.66 5.77
N PRO A 85 -19.92 -2.82 7.08
CA PRO A 85 -20.74 -3.72 7.88
C PRO A 85 -22.17 -3.16 8.05
#